data_AF-A0A959Q8H0-F1
#
_entry.id   AF-A0A959Q8H0-F1
#
_cell.length_a   1.000
_cell.length_b   1.000
_cell.length_c   1.000
_cell.angle_alpha   90.00
_cell.angle_beta   90.00
_cell.angle_gamma   90.00
#
_symmetry.space_group_name_H-M   'P 1'
#
loop_
_entity.id
_entity.type
_entity.pdbx_description
1 polymer ?
#
loop_
_entity_poly.entity_id
_entity_poly.type
_entity_poly.pdbx_seq_one_letter_code
_entity_poly.pdbx_strand_id
1 'polypeptide(L)'
;MKVEQIYTGCLAEAAYYIESEGEAVIIDPLRETKPYLEKLEKEGAKLKYIFETHFHADFVSGHVDLAKKTGATIVYGPNAETSFAKHQAKDGEELKVGKLT
;
A
#
# COMPACT_ATOMS: atom_id res chain seq x y z
N MET A 1 -0.07 -4.22 16.62
CA MET A 1 0.71 -3.60 15.53
C MET A 1 1.64 -4.65 14.98
N LYS A 2 1.55 -4.89 13.68
CA LYS A 2 2.45 -5.77 12.92
C LYS A 2 3.09 -4.95 11.80
N VAL A 3 4.39 -5.14 11.60
CA VAL A 3 5.15 -4.54 10.50
C VAL A 3 5.97 -5.65 9.87
N GLU A 4 5.88 -5.80 8.55
CA GLU A 4 6.62 -6.80 7.80
C GLU A 4 7.14 -6.20 6.50
N GLN A 5 8.42 -6.39 6.23
CA GLN A 5 9.03 -6.07 4.94
C GLN A 5 8.84 -7.24 3.98
N ILE A 6 8.43 -6.94 2.75
CA ILE A 6 8.27 -7.89 1.65
C ILE A 6 9.32 -7.50 0.59
N TYR A 7 10.51 -8.09 0.70
CA TYR A 7 11.67 -7.73 -0.12
C TYR A 7 11.78 -8.61 -1.38
N THR A 8 12.02 -7.97 -2.52
CA THR A 8 12.21 -8.65 -3.81
C THR A 8 13.64 -8.50 -4.29
N GLY A 9 14.43 -9.56 -4.08
CA GLY A 9 15.88 -9.51 -4.25
C GLY A 9 16.37 -9.17 -5.66
N CYS A 10 15.65 -9.55 -6.72
CA CYS A 10 16.07 -9.25 -8.10
C CYS A 10 15.89 -7.77 -8.49
N LEU A 11 15.00 -7.04 -7.81
CA LEU A 11 14.76 -5.61 -8.01
C LEU A 11 15.42 -4.75 -6.92
N ALA A 12 15.92 -5.40 -5.87
CA ALA A 12 16.32 -4.75 -4.63
C ALA A 12 15.20 -3.86 -4.02
N GLU A 13 13.95 -4.25 -4.25
CA GLU A 13 12.78 -3.44 -3.88
C GLU A 13 12.13 -3.93 -2.57
N ALA A 14 11.73 -2.98 -1.72
CA ALA A 14 11.17 -3.23 -0.40
C ALA A 14 9.74 -2.69 -0.28
N ALA A 15 8.77 -3.58 -0.44
CA ALA A 15 7.39 -3.28 -0.06
C ALA A 15 7.20 -3.50 1.44
N TYR A 16 6.19 -2.87 2.04
CA TYR A 16 5.86 -3.07 3.45
C TYR A 16 4.39 -3.40 3.65
N TYR A 17 4.12 -4.28 4.61
CA TYR A 17 2.80 -4.52 5.17
C TYR A 17 2.78 -4.03 6.62
N ILE A 18 1.81 -3.19 6.97
CA ILE A 18 1.61 -2.70 8.34
C ILE A 18 0.15 -2.94 8.72
N GLU A 19 -0.10 -3.46 9.91
CA GLU A 19 -1.44 -3.76 10.40
C GLU A 19 -1.64 -3.37 11.85
N SER A 20 -2.85 -2.89 12.14
CA SER A 20 -3.35 -2.69 13.49
C SER A 20 -4.86 -2.89 13.54
N GLU A 21 -5.30 -3.75 14.46
CA GLU A 21 -6.72 -4.03 14.73
C GLU A 21 -7.52 -4.47 13.50
N GLY A 22 -6.92 -5.27 12.63
CA GLY A 22 -7.55 -5.77 11.41
C GLY A 22 -7.65 -4.73 10.30
N GLU A 23 -7.09 -3.53 10.47
CA GLU A 23 -6.84 -2.58 9.39
C GLU A 23 -5.38 -2.66 8.95
N ALA A 24 -5.16 -2.82 7.66
CA ALA A 24 -3.83 -2.94 7.09
C ALA A 24 -3.54 -1.85 6.05
N VAL A 25 -2.26 -1.57 5.86
CA VAL A 25 -1.73 -0.77 4.78
C VAL A 25 -0.59 -1.50 4.10
N ILE A 26 -0.47 -1.27 2.80
CA ILE A 26 0.65 -1.75 2.00
C ILE A 26 1.36 -0.55 1.40
N ILE A 27 2.69 -0.54 1.49
CA ILE A 27 3.55 0.51 0.95
C ILE A 27 4.31 -0.07 -0.22
N ASP A 28 4.29 0.64 -1.36
CA ASP A 28 5.01 0.33 -2.61
C ASP A 28 4.85 -1.12 -3.10
N PRO A 29 3.60 -1.60 -3.34
CA PRO A 29 3.38 -2.97 -3.79
C PRO A 29 3.92 -3.20 -5.21
N LEU A 30 4.55 -4.35 -5.42
CA LEU A 30 4.87 -4.85 -6.76
C LEU A 30 3.63 -5.20 -7.56
N ARG A 31 3.80 -5.34 -8.88
CA ARG A 31 2.72 -5.64 -9.83
C ARG A 31 1.88 -6.85 -9.44
N GLU A 32 2.52 -7.90 -8.94
CA GLU A 32 1.85 -9.14 -8.59
C GLU A 32 1.07 -8.98 -7.28
N THR A 33 -0.26 -8.92 -7.41
CA THR A 33 -1.17 -8.64 -6.29
C THR A 33 -1.38 -9.82 -5.34
N LYS A 34 -1.16 -11.06 -5.81
CA LYS A 34 -1.55 -12.28 -5.09
C LYS A 34 -0.89 -12.42 -3.70
N PRO A 35 0.43 -12.22 -3.52
CA PRO A 35 1.08 -12.33 -2.21
C PRO A 35 0.47 -11.41 -1.16
N TYR A 36 0.06 -10.20 -1.57
CA TYR A 36 -0.56 -9.23 -0.69
C TYR A 36 -1.97 -9.63 -0.26
N LEU A 37 -2.78 -10.16 -1.20
CA LEU A 37 -4.14 -10.63 -0.92
C LEU A 37 -4.13 -11.85 -0.01
N GLU A 38 -3.26 -12.82 -0.28
CA GLU A 38 -3.08 -14.00 0.57
C GLU A 38 -2.62 -13.61 1.98
N LYS A 39 -1.74 -12.61 2.08
CA LYS A 39 -1.32 -12.08 3.38
C LYS A 39 -2.48 -11.44 4.13
N LEU A 40 -3.28 -10.58 3.49
CA LEU A 40 -4.44 -9.96 4.10
C LEU A 40 -5.45 -10.99 4.60
N GLU A 41 -5.72 -12.02 3.79
CA GLU A 41 -6.61 -13.13 4.16
C GLU A 41 -6.07 -13.92 5.37
N LYS A 42 -4.78 -14.28 5.35
CA LYS A 42 -4.12 -15.01 6.44
C LYS A 42 -4.18 -14.25 7.77
N GLU A 43 -4.03 -12.93 7.73
CA GLU A 43 -4.05 -12.08 8.92
C GLU A 43 -5.48 -11.63 9.30
N GLY A 44 -6.49 -11.95 8.50
CA GLY A 44 -7.87 -11.48 8.72
C GLY A 44 -8.01 -9.96 8.65
N ALA A 45 -7.15 -9.29 7.88
CA ALA A 45 -7.05 -7.83 7.83
C ALA A 45 -7.68 -7.25 6.56
N LYS A 46 -8.34 -6.10 6.70
CA LYS A 46 -8.86 -5.31 5.59
C LYS A 46 -7.83 -4.27 5.16
N LEU A 47 -7.47 -4.29 3.87
CA LEU A 47 -6.59 -3.27 3.30
C LEU A 47 -7.34 -1.94 3.22
N LYS A 48 -6.83 -0.94 3.95
CA LYS A 48 -7.42 0.40 4.01
C LYS A 48 -6.73 1.36 3.04
N TYR A 49 -5.41 1.37 3.07
CA TYR A 49 -4.60 2.24 2.22
C TYR A 49 -3.53 1.45 1.47
N ILE A 50 -3.25 1.91 0.25
CA ILE A 50 -2.06 1.56 -0.49
C ILE A 50 -1.25 2.84 -0.63
N PHE A 51 -0.11 2.91 0.02
CA PHE A 51 0.78 4.06 -0.07
C PHE A 51 1.77 3.85 -1.19
N GLU A 52 1.92 4.87 -2.00
CA GLU A 52 3.01 4.98 -2.97
C GLU A 52 3.89 6.13 -2.53
N THR A 53 5.17 5.82 -2.28
CA THR A 53 6.13 6.85 -1.85
C THR A 53 6.43 7.82 -2.98
N HIS A 54 6.47 7.32 -4.22
CA HIS A 54 6.72 8.09 -5.44
C HIS A 54 6.27 7.30 -6.67
N PHE A 55 6.39 7.91 -7.86
CA PHE A 55 6.27 7.16 -9.11
C PHE A 55 7.55 6.37 -9.34
N HIS A 56 7.44 5.05 -9.22
CA HIS A 56 8.54 4.12 -9.44
C HIS A 56 9.00 4.12 -10.89
N ALA A 57 10.31 4.07 -11.12
CA ALA A 57 10.94 4.12 -12.45
C ALA A 57 11.58 2.78 -12.88
N ASP A 58 11.60 1.84 -11.95
CA ASP A 58 12.37 0.59 -11.95
C ASP A 58 11.47 -0.65 -11.82
N PHE A 59 10.23 -0.47 -11.35
CA PHE A 59 9.19 -1.50 -11.40
C PHE A 59 7.80 -0.93 -11.68
N VAL A 60 6.89 -1.82 -12.06
CA VAL A 60 5.47 -1.48 -12.21
C VAL A 60 4.76 -1.82 -10.90
N SER A 61 4.20 -0.81 -10.25
CA SER A 61 3.44 -1.05 -9.02
C SER A 61 2.10 -1.75 -9.27
N GLY A 62 1.67 -2.54 -8.28
CA GLY A 62 0.39 -3.23 -8.21
C GLY A 62 -0.74 -2.40 -7.60
N HIS A 63 -0.52 -1.14 -7.23
CA HIS A 63 -1.48 -0.34 -6.45
C HIS A 63 -2.87 -0.22 -7.09
N VAL A 64 -2.96 -0.04 -8.41
CA VAL A 64 -4.26 0.09 -9.11
C VAL A 64 -5.06 -1.22 -9.03
N ASP A 65 -4.40 -2.34 -9.30
CA ASP A 65 -5.07 -3.64 -9.30
C ASP A 65 -5.42 -4.10 -7.89
N LEU A 66 -4.57 -3.81 -6.89
CA LEU A 66 -4.87 -4.05 -5.49
C LEU A 66 -6.04 -3.20 -5.01
N ALA A 67 -6.06 -1.91 -5.33
CA ALA A 67 -7.17 -1.02 -4.97
C ALA A 67 -8.49 -1.53 -5.56
N LYS A 68 -8.49 -1.93 -6.83
CA LYS A 68 -9.67 -2.49 -7.50
C LYS A 68 -10.18 -3.77 -6.83
N LYS A 69 -9.29 -4.66 -6.37
CA LYS A 69 -9.67 -5.93 -5.75
C LYS A 69 -10.10 -5.80 -4.28
N THR A 70 -9.62 -4.78 -3.57
CA THR A 70 -9.81 -4.64 -2.11
C THR A 70 -10.72 -3.49 -1.72
N GLY A 71 -10.91 -2.51 -2.61
CA GLY A 71 -11.55 -1.23 -2.30
C GLY A 71 -10.65 -0.28 -1.51
N ALA A 72 -9.36 -0.60 -1.33
CA ALA A 72 -8.41 0.27 -0.62
C ALA A 72 -8.18 1.59 -1.36
N THR A 73 -7.92 2.65 -0.60
CA THR A 73 -7.60 3.97 -1.16
C THR A 73 -6.11 4.05 -1.48
N ILE A 74 -5.79 4.38 -2.73
CA ILE A 74 -4.41 4.69 -3.14
C ILE A 74 -4.06 6.06 -2.60
N VAL A 75 -2.90 6.19 -1.96
CA VAL A 75 -2.39 7.43 -1.39
C VAL A 75 -1.07 7.79 -2.05
N TYR A 76 -0.98 9.00 -2.57
CA TYR A 76 0.26 9.62 -3.03
C TYR A 76 0.47 10.95 -2.33
N GLY A 77 1.73 11.42 -2.29
CA GLY A 77 2.07 12.75 -1.84
C GLY A 77 1.55 13.89 -2.73
N PRO A 78 1.80 15.15 -2.33
CA PRO A 78 1.37 16.32 -3.08
C PRO A 78 2.06 16.35 -4.45
N ASN A 79 1.35 16.84 -5.48
CA ASN A 79 1.81 16.96 -6.88
C ASN A 79 1.87 15.67 -7.70
N ALA A 80 1.53 14.51 -7.14
CA ALA A 80 1.30 13.35 -7.99
C ALA A 80 0.07 13.62 -8.88
N GLU A 81 0.22 13.59 -10.20
CA GLU A 81 -0.89 13.66 -11.14
C GLU A 81 -1.15 12.27 -11.70
N THR A 82 -2.38 11.77 -11.58
CA THR A 82 -2.75 10.41 -11.96
C THR A 82 -4.04 10.41 -12.74
N SER A 83 -4.18 9.47 -13.67
CA SER A 83 -5.45 9.22 -14.38
C SER A 83 -6.45 8.39 -13.57
N PHE A 84 -6.00 7.81 -12.46
CA PHE A 84 -6.82 7.05 -11.51
C PHE A 84 -7.12 7.84 -10.24
N ALA A 85 -8.19 7.45 -9.54
CA ALA A 85 -8.58 8.03 -8.27
C ALA A 85 -7.53 7.73 -7.19
N LYS A 86 -7.19 8.76 -6.42
CA LYS A 86 -6.29 8.66 -5.27
C LYS A 86 -6.67 9.67 -4.22
N HIS A 87 -6.22 9.42 -3.00
CA HIS A 87 -6.06 10.45 -1.98
C HIS A 87 -4.73 11.17 -2.22
N GLN A 88 -4.79 12.49 -2.38
CA GLN A 88 -3.60 13.33 -2.50
C GLN A 88 -3.23 13.85 -1.11
N ALA A 89 -2.32 13.13 -0.45
CA ALA A 89 -1.84 13.46 0.87
C ALA A 89 -1.08 14.78 0.87
N LYS A 90 -1.09 15.47 2.01
CA LYS A 90 -0.36 16.72 2.24
C LYS A 90 0.74 16.53 3.27
N ASP A 91 1.70 17.44 3.26
CA ASP A 91 2.71 17.49 4.32
C ASP A 91 2.05 17.62 5.70
N GLY A 92 2.52 16.83 6.66
CA GLY A 92 1.95 16.73 8.01
C GLY A 92 0.56 16.09 8.10
N GLU A 93 0.02 15.50 7.05
CA GLU A 93 -1.27 14.80 7.11
C GLU A 93 -1.14 13.44 7.81
N GLU A 94 -1.98 13.22 8.82
CA GLU A 94 -2.05 11.96 9.56
C GLU A 94 -3.16 11.06 9.01
N LEU A 95 -2.83 9.81 8.70
CA LEU A 95 -3.75 8.83 8.12
C LEU A 95 -3.90 7.62 9.06
N LYS A 96 -5.03 7.60 9.78
CA LYS A 96 -5.29 6.61 10.83
C LYS A 96 -5.48 5.19 10.30
N VAL A 97 -4.82 4.21 10.94
CA VAL A 97 -4.94 2.77 10.65
C VAL A 97 -5.12 2.00 11.96
N GLY A 98 -6.34 1.54 12.23
CA GLY A 98 -6.69 0.95 13.53
C GLY A 98 -6.37 1.88 14.69
N LYS A 99 -5.40 1.50 15.52
CA LYS A 99 -4.87 2.28 16.65
C LYS A 99 -3.64 3.13 16.32
N LEU A 100 -3.13 3.04 15.09
CA LEU A 100 -1.98 3.81 14.61
C LEU A 100 -2.45 5.13 14.01
N THR A 101 -1.62 6.16 14.15
CA THR A 101 -1.78 7.49 13.51
C THR A 101 -0.41 7.95 13.06
#